data_AF-A0A6S7GTE6-F1
#
_entry.id   AF-A0A6S7GTE6-F1
#
_cell.length_a   1.000
_cell.length_b   1.000
_cell.length_c   1.000
_cell.angle_alpha   90.00
_cell.angle_beta   90.00
_cell.angle_gamma   90.00
#
_symmetry.space_group_name_H-M   'P 1'
#
loop_
_entity.id
_entity.type
_entity.pdbx_description
1 polymer ?
#
loop_
_entity_poly.entity_id
_entity_poly.type
_entity_poly.pdbx_seq_one_letter_code
_entity_poly.pdbx_strand_id
1 'polypeptide(L)'
;MWKYPDSNFTDCLGAWTNQGKLLNHWIIVNSTTKDVKILTGRQGVGDGYIVIDASSSHYQKDKEVKLYSDEITGPVCMRFYFYLYGNETGYLKILTKRQKSTNEDIAFTRYGNHGHKWNFAQIYLDFSSTDVYQIIILGKVGDPSVKASIAVDDVSFENKFCDELPE
;
A
#
# COMPACT_ATOMS: atom_id res chain seq x y z
N MET A 1 17.24 4.63 -14.99
CA MET A 1 15.92 5.29 -15.06
C MET A 1 14.92 4.19 -14.72
N TRP A 2 14.34 4.24 -13.52
CA TRP A 2 13.43 3.18 -13.04
C TRP A 2 12.18 3.18 -13.90
N LYS A 3 11.83 2.01 -14.47
CA LYS A 3 10.69 1.85 -15.40
C LYS A 3 9.35 1.80 -14.66
N TYR A 4 9.37 1.41 -13.39
CA TYR A 4 8.19 1.19 -12.57
C TYR A 4 8.32 1.91 -11.21
N PRO A 5 7.21 2.22 -10.53
CA PRO A 5 7.20 2.91 -9.24
C PRO A 5 7.53 1.95 -8.07
N ASP A 6 8.64 1.22 -8.17
CA ASP A 6 9.12 0.34 -7.10
C ASP A 6 9.47 1.16 -5.85
N SER A 7 9.14 0.64 -4.66
CA SER A 7 9.44 1.32 -3.40
C SER A 7 9.44 0.37 -2.21
N ASN A 8 10.47 0.48 -1.38
CA ASN A 8 10.56 -0.12 -0.04
C ASN A 8 10.35 0.91 1.08
N PHE A 9 9.90 2.12 0.71
CA PHE A 9 9.56 3.23 1.61
C PHE A 9 10.58 3.53 2.73
N THR A 10 11.86 3.29 2.50
CA THR A 10 12.91 3.48 3.52
C THR A 10 13.18 4.96 3.76
N ASP A 11 13.45 5.72 2.70
CA ASP A 11 13.86 7.12 2.82
C ASP A 11 12.78 8.12 2.40
N CYS A 12 11.93 7.75 1.43
CA CYS A 12 10.87 8.62 0.91
C CYS A 12 9.74 7.83 0.24
N LEU A 13 8.69 8.52 -0.19
CA LEU A 13 7.60 7.94 -0.98
C LEU A 13 8.01 7.68 -2.43
N GLY A 14 9.13 8.25 -2.90
CA GLY A 14 9.63 8.06 -4.26
C GLY A 14 8.58 8.46 -5.31
N ALA A 15 8.26 7.52 -6.19
CA ALA A 15 7.25 7.65 -7.25
C ALA A 15 5.79 7.56 -6.73
N TRP A 16 5.55 7.85 -5.45
CA TRP A 16 4.24 7.76 -4.82
C TRP A 16 3.85 9.09 -4.17
N THR A 17 2.56 9.43 -4.27
CA THR A 17 2.01 10.71 -3.80
C THR A 17 0.72 10.50 -3.01
N ASN A 18 0.65 11.08 -1.81
CA ASN A 18 -0.57 11.08 -0.99
C ASN A 18 -1.66 11.95 -1.62
N GLN A 19 -2.93 11.53 -1.52
CA GLN A 19 -4.09 12.31 -2.02
C GLN A 19 -4.21 13.71 -1.39
N GLY A 20 -3.69 13.90 -0.18
CA GLY A 20 -3.76 15.15 0.57
C GLY A 20 -2.56 15.33 1.50
N LYS A 21 -2.32 16.58 1.91
CA LYS A 21 -1.16 16.94 2.73
C LYS A 21 -1.43 17.04 4.23
N LEU A 22 -2.69 17.18 4.64
CA LEU A 22 -3.02 17.70 5.98
C LEU A 22 -3.69 16.70 6.92
N LEU A 23 -4.40 15.67 6.43
CA LEU A 23 -5.17 14.73 7.26
C LEU A 23 -5.20 13.36 6.60
N ASN A 24 -5.23 12.29 7.40
CA ASN A 24 -5.43 10.91 6.97
C ASN A 24 -4.56 10.54 5.75
N HIS A 25 -3.24 10.55 5.92
CA HIS A 25 -2.29 10.18 4.88
C HIS A 25 -1.49 8.93 5.28
N TRP A 26 -0.82 8.33 4.29
CA TRP A 26 0.22 7.34 4.56
C TRP A 26 1.46 8.06 5.08
N ILE A 27 1.98 7.62 6.22
CA ILE A 27 3.27 8.06 6.75
C ILE A 27 4.32 6.97 6.56
N ILE A 28 5.56 7.40 6.37
CA ILE A 28 6.71 6.50 6.40
C ILE A 28 7.10 6.26 7.85
N VAL A 29 7.36 5.00 8.17
CA VAL A 29 7.92 4.57 9.45
C VAL A 29 9.17 3.77 9.15
N ASN A 30 10.30 4.18 9.75
CA ASN A 30 11.62 3.55 9.62
C ASN A 30 12.39 3.62 10.96
N SER A 31 13.65 3.16 11.02
CA SER A 31 14.44 3.15 12.28
C SER A 31 14.68 4.53 12.90
N THR A 32 14.57 5.60 12.12
CA THR A 32 14.81 6.98 12.58
C THR A 32 13.55 7.68 13.09
N THR A 33 12.38 7.12 12.78
CA THR A 33 11.11 7.69 13.20
C THR A 33 11.01 7.61 14.73
N LYS A 34 10.58 8.69 15.40
CA LYS A 34 10.40 8.70 16.86
C LYS A 34 9.05 8.10 17.22
N ASP A 35 8.95 7.43 18.37
CA ASP A 35 7.71 6.77 18.87
C ASP A 35 7.14 5.69 17.94
N VAL A 36 8.04 4.94 17.29
CA VAL A 36 7.68 3.95 16.27
C VAL A 36 7.12 2.67 16.86
N LYS A 37 5.93 2.29 16.40
CA LYS A 37 5.43 0.92 16.48
C LYS A 37 6.10 0.09 15.39
N ILE A 38 7.28 -0.47 15.68
CA ILE A 38 7.96 -1.41 14.78
C ILE A 38 7.06 -2.64 14.63
N LEU A 39 6.57 -2.89 13.42
CA LEU A 39 5.76 -4.07 13.13
C LEU A 39 6.69 -5.29 13.04
N THR A 40 6.51 -6.26 13.93
CA THR A 40 7.38 -7.44 14.04
C THR A 40 7.32 -8.35 12.82
N GLY A 41 8.40 -9.10 12.56
CA GLY A 41 8.44 -10.10 11.49
C GLY A 41 8.59 -9.55 10.07
N ARG A 42 8.96 -8.27 9.91
CA ARG A 42 9.29 -7.68 8.60
C ARG A 42 10.51 -8.40 8.01
N GLN A 43 10.35 -8.96 6.82
CA GLN A 43 11.42 -9.53 6.01
C GLN A 43 11.39 -8.79 4.69
N GLY A 44 12.32 -7.86 4.48
CA GLY A 44 12.25 -6.89 3.40
C GLY A 44 13.53 -6.10 3.19
N VAL A 45 13.59 -5.32 2.11
CA VAL A 45 14.78 -4.51 1.79
C VAL A 45 14.68 -3.17 2.54
N GLY A 46 15.78 -2.73 3.15
CA GLY A 46 15.79 -1.50 3.96
C GLY A 46 15.06 -1.66 5.29
N ASP A 47 14.66 -0.57 5.94
CA ASP A 47 14.07 -0.55 7.28
C ASP A 47 12.73 0.20 7.37
N GLY A 48 12.21 0.71 6.24
CA GLY A 48 10.99 1.51 6.20
C GLY A 48 9.75 0.80 5.65
N TYR A 49 8.58 1.34 5.95
CA TYR A 49 7.30 0.94 5.36
C TYR A 49 6.33 2.12 5.47
N ILE A 50 5.22 2.07 4.74
CA ILE A 50 4.13 3.02 4.94
C ILE A 50 3.06 2.45 5.86
N VAL A 51 2.51 3.29 6.74
CA VAL A 51 1.41 2.94 7.65
C VAL A 51 0.38 4.07 7.66
N ILE A 52 -0.87 3.72 7.94
CA ILE A 52 -1.89 4.72 8.28
C ILE A 52 -1.74 5.06 9.77
N ASP A 53 -1.41 6.31 10.07
CA ASP A 53 -1.38 6.82 11.44
C ASP A 53 -2.80 7.09 11.96
N ALA A 54 -3.41 6.06 12.55
CA ALA A 54 -4.68 6.17 13.25
C ALA A 54 -4.55 6.76 14.67
N SER A 55 -3.33 6.97 15.17
CA SER A 55 -3.08 7.55 16.49
C SER A 55 -3.00 9.09 16.47
N SER A 56 -2.84 9.68 15.28
CA SER A 56 -2.88 11.12 15.08
C SER A 56 -4.15 11.74 15.65
N SER A 57 -4.02 12.85 16.38
CA SER A 57 -5.16 13.66 16.85
C SER A 57 -6.02 14.21 15.72
N HIS A 58 -5.49 14.18 14.50
CA HIS A 58 -6.12 14.61 13.27
C HIS A 58 -6.77 13.45 12.48
N TYR A 59 -6.65 12.22 12.98
CA TYR A 59 -7.25 11.05 12.34
C TYR A 59 -8.78 11.15 12.36
N GLN A 60 -9.40 11.03 11.20
CA GLN A 60 -10.86 10.94 11.09
C GLN A 60 -11.27 9.49 10.86
N LYS A 61 -12.03 8.94 11.81
CA LYS A 61 -12.63 7.61 11.71
C LYS A 61 -13.38 7.47 10.39
N ASP A 62 -13.30 6.26 9.84
CA ASP A 62 -14.03 5.83 8.66
C ASP A 62 -13.65 6.51 7.33
N LYS A 63 -12.58 7.30 7.28
CA LYS A 63 -12.09 7.88 6.03
C LYS A 63 -11.10 6.96 5.32
N GLU A 64 -11.25 6.88 4.00
CA GLU A 64 -10.28 6.22 3.12
C GLU A 64 -9.06 7.13 2.91
N VAL A 65 -7.89 6.50 2.86
CA VAL A 65 -6.58 7.11 2.63
C VAL A 65 -6.00 6.54 1.36
N LYS A 66 -5.62 7.38 0.41
CA LYS A 66 -5.09 6.96 -0.89
C LYS A 66 -3.66 7.45 -1.12
N LEU A 67 -2.81 6.54 -1.57
CA LEU A 67 -1.48 6.81 -2.10
C LEU A 67 -1.45 6.42 -3.59
N TYR A 68 -1.12 7.37 -4.45
CA TYR A 68 -1.10 7.21 -5.90
C TYR A 68 0.33 6.97 -6.37
N SER A 69 0.54 6.01 -7.26
CA SER A 69 1.83 5.84 -7.95
C SER A 69 1.97 6.82 -9.11
N ASP A 70 3.19 6.98 -9.61
CA ASP A 70 3.43 7.43 -10.98
C ASP A 70 2.81 6.47 -12.00
N GLU A 71 2.74 6.90 -13.25
CA GLU A 71 2.11 6.13 -14.31
C GLU A 71 2.90 4.87 -14.67
N ILE A 72 2.17 3.78 -14.89
CA ILE A 72 2.65 2.50 -15.38
C ILE A 72 2.07 2.28 -16.77
N THR A 73 2.83 1.61 -17.64
CA THR A 73 2.39 1.22 -18.98
C THR A 73 2.48 -0.29 -19.17
N GLY A 74 1.44 -0.88 -19.74
CA GLY A 74 1.39 -2.29 -20.08
C GLY A 74 1.02 -3.23 -18.94
N PRO A 75 0.98 -4.54 -19.21
CA PRO A 75 0.70 -5.54 -18.20
C PRO A 75 1.89 -5.69 -17.24
N VAL A 76 1.61 -5.85 -15.95
CA VAL A 76 2.65 -6.07 -14.94
C VAL A 76 2.16 -7.03 -13.86
N CYS A 77 3.09 -7.78 -13.26
CA CYS A 77 2.89 -8.38 -11.96
C CYS A 77 3.30 -7.36 -10.89
N MET A 78 2.35 -6.89 -10.09
CA MET A 78 2.61 -6.11 -8.88
C MET A 78 2.81 -7.07 -7.71
N ARG A 79 3.85 -6.85 -6.90
CA ARG A 79 4.18 -7.60 -5.69
C ARG A 79 4.31 -6.63 -4.54
N PHE A 80 3.84 -7.03 -3.36
CA PHE A 80 3.93 -6.20 -2.17
C PHE A 80 3.72 -7.03 -0.92
N TYR A 81 4.20 -6.50 0.20
CA TYR A 81 3.87 -6.98 1.53
C TYR A 81 2.85 -6.07 2.18
N PHE A 82 1.92 -6.66 2.93
CA PHE A 82 0.94 -5.92 3.70
C PHE A 82 0.83 -6.48 5.11
N TYR A 83 0.49 -5.58 6.03
CA TYR A 83 0.22 -5.91 7.42
C TYR A 83 -1.16 -5.39 7.78
N LEU A 84 -2.03 -6.29 8.24
CA LEU A 84 -3.38 -6.00 8.68
C LEU A 84 -3.61 -6.69 10.04
N TYR A 85 -3.55 -5.93 11.12
CA TYR A 85 -3.73 -6.46 12.47
C TYR A 85 -4.58 -5.54 13.35
N GLY A 86 -5.23 -6.14 14.35
CA GLY A 86 -6.07 -5.46 15.33
C GLY A 86 -7.54 -5.83 15.21
N ASN A 87 -8.35 -5.35 16.15
CA ASN A 87 -9.80 -5.47 16.05
C ASN A 87 -10.34 -4.35 15.15
N GLU A 88 -11.38 -4.62 14.36
CA GLU A 88 -11.95 -3.62 13.43
C GLU A 88 -10.89 -2.93 12.54
N THR A 89 -9.87 -3.66 12.06
CA THR A 89 -8.76 -3.07 11.27
C THR A 89 -9.22 -2.33 10.02
N GLY A 90 -10.42 -2.62 9.52
CA GLY A 90 -10.97 -2.04 8.30
C GLY A 90 -10.50 -2.82 7.08
N TYR A 91 -9.92 -2.17 6.07
CA TYR A 91 -9.46 -2.85 4.85
C TYR A 91 -8.30 -2.17 4.15
N LEU A 92 -7.59 -2.97 3.35
CA LEU A 92 -6.62 -2.56 2.35
C LEU A 92 -7.14 -2.94 0.97
N LYS A 93 -7.08 -2.00 0.02
CA LYS A 93 -7.40 -2.20 -1.39
C LYS A 93 -6.26 -1.71 -2.26
N ILE A 94 -6.04 -2.40 -3.38
CA ILE A 94 -5.27 -1.88 -4.50
C ILE A 94 -6.26 -1.56 -5.62
N LEU A 95 -6.26 -0.32 -6.07
CA LEU A 95 -7.07 0.13 -7.20
C LEU A 95 -6.20 0.48 -8.39
N THR A 96 -6.79 0.43 -9.58
CA THR A 96 -6.19 0.92 -10.82
C THR A 96 -7.01 2.06 -11.38
N LYS A 97 -6.34 3.08 -11.92
CA LYS A 97 -6.99 4.21 -12.59
C LYS A 97 -6.31 4.50 -13.92
N ARG A 98 -7.01 4.27 -15.03
CA ARG A 98 -6.51 4.59 -16.38
C ARG A 98 -6.37 6.11 -16.54
N GLN A 99 -5.32 6.58 -17.24
CA GLN A 99 -5.01 8.01 -17.41
C GLN A 99 -6.19 8.84 -17.94
N LYS A 100 -7.01 8.27 -18.85
CA LYS A 100 -8.15 8.94 -19.47
C LYS A 100 -9.50 8.60 -18.81
N SER A 101 -9.49 7.95 -17.65
CA SER A 101 -10.67 7.53 -16.92
C SER A 101 -10.76 8.26 -15.57
N THR A 102 -11.98 8.56 -15.16
CA THR A 102 -12.28 8.99 -13.78
C THR A 102 -12.57 7.80 -12.87
N ASN A 103 -12.77 6.60 -13.43
CA ASN A 103 -13.11 5.41 -12.67
C ASN A 103 -11.86 4.80 -12.02
N GLU A 104 -12.03 4.32 -10.80
CA GLU A 104 -11.04 3.55 -10.06
C GLU A 104 -11.58 2.12 -9.92
N ASP A 105 -10.85 1.14 -10.45
CA ASP A 105 -11.26 -0.27 -10.47
C ASP A 105 -10.51 -1.04 -9.37
N ILE A 106 -11.19 -1.94 -8.66
CA ILE A 106 -10.57 -2.74 -7.58
C ILE A 106 -9.80 -3.91 -8.19
N ALA A 107 -8.48 -3.95 -7.97
CA ALA A 107 -7.61 -5.05 -8.37
C ALA A 107 -7.35 -6.04 -7.21
N PHE A 108 -7.39 -5.56 -5.96
CA PHE A 108 -7.21 -6.40 -4.77
C PHE A 108 -7.94 -5.81 -3.57
N THR A 109 -8.41 -6.68 -2.68
CA THR A 109 -9.01 -6.28 -1.40
C THR A 109 -8.74 -7.32 -0.31
N ARG A 110 -8.49 -6.83 0.91
CA ARG A 110 -8.42 -7.62 2.14
C ARG A 110 -9.09 -6.86 3.28
N TYR A 111 -9.90 -7.57 4.05
CA TYR A 111 -10.70 -7.01 5.15
C TYR A 111 -10.28 -7.62 6.50
N GLY A 112 -10.25 -6.79 7.53
CA GLY A 112 -10.07 -7.24 8.90
C GLY A 112 -8.69 -7.80 9.21
N ASN A 113 -8.62 -8.53 10.32
CA ASN A 113 -7.38 -9.01 10.93
C ASN A 113 -6.78 -10.20 10.16
N HIS A 114 -5.51 -10.09 9.76
CA HIS A 114 -4.71 -11.12 9.10
C HIS A 114 -3.55 -11.61 9.99
N GLY A 115 -3.65 -11.37 11.29
CA GLY A 115 -2.68 -11.77 12.29
C GLY A 115 -1.55 -10.77 12.46
N HIS A 116 -0.78 -10.94 13.54
CA HIS A 116 0.39 -10.12 13.85
C HIS A 116 1.58 -10.55 12.98
N LYS A 117 1.46 -10.42 11.66
CA LYS A 117 2.51 -10.78 10.70
C LYS A 117 2.37 -10.00 9.39
N TRP A 118 3.48 -9.87 8.68
CA TRP A 118 3.46 -9.45 7.29
C TRP A 118 2.94 -10.58 6.39
N ASN A 119 2.14 -10.20 5.40
CA ASN A 119 1.55 -11.11 4.43
C ASN A 119 1.98 -10.67 3.04
N PHE A 120 2.41 -11.62 2.23
CA PHE A 120 2.75 -11.38 0.84
C PHE A 120 1.49 -11.39 -0.04
N ALA A 121 1.45 -10.52 -1.04
CA ALA A 121 0.48 -10.56 -2.11
C ALA A 121 1.12 -10.21 -3.45
N GLN A 122 0.50 -10.73 -4.51
CA GLN A 122 0.81 -10.35 -5.87
C GLN A 122 -0.46 -10.27 -6.71
N ILE A 123 -0.46 -9.40 -7.72
CA ILE A 123 -1.60 -9.14 -8.60
C ILE A 123 -1.07 -9.02 -10.02
N TYR A 124 -1.62 -9.82 -10.93
CA TYR A 124 -1.38 -9.61 -12.36
C TYR A 124 -2.36 -8.56 -12.88
N LEU A 125 -1.84 -7.43 -13.34
CA LEU A 125 -2.59 -6.31 -13.87
C LEU A 125 -2.66 -6.44 -15.39
N ASP A 126 -3.73 -7.06 -15.87
CA ASP A 126 -3.93 -7.42 -17.28
C ASP A 126 -4.40 -6.23 -18.13
N PHE A 127 -3.46 -5.32 -18.39
CA PHE A 127 -3.66 -4.16 -19.28
C PHE A 127 -3.00 -4.39 -20.64
N SER A 128 -3.51 -3.72 -21.67
CA SER A 128 -2.88 -3.74 -23.00
C SER A 128 -1.50 -3.10 -22.92
N SER A 129 -0.56 -3.49 -23.80
CA SER A 129 0.81 -2.95 -23.80
C SER A 129 0.92 -1.43 -23.95
N THR A 130 -0.13 -0.77 -24.44
CA THR A 130 -0.22 0.69 -24.62
C THR A 130 -1.08 1.39 -23.59
N ASP A 131 -1.75 0.65 -22.69
CA ASP A 131 -2.59 1.24 -21.65
C ASP A 131 -1.71 1.88 -20.58
N VAL A 132 -2.04 3.13 -20.23
CA VAL A 132 -1.37 3.92 -19.19
C VAL A 132 -2.31 4.12 -18.01
N TYR A 133 -1.84 3.80 -16.81
CA TYR A 133 -2.65 3.82 -15.59
C TYR A 133 -1.80 4.06 -14.34
N GLN A 134 -2.45 4.43 -13.23
CA GLN A 134 -1.85 4.54 -11.91
C GLN A 134 -2.35 3.41 -11.00
N ILE A 135 -1.52 3.06 -10.03
CA ILE A 135 -1.90 2.25 -8.87
C ILE A 135 -2.31 3.17 -7.74
N ILE A 136 -3.33 2.76 -7.00
CA ILE A 136 -3.78 3.45 -5.80
C ILE A 136 -3.78 2.45 -4.65
N ILE A 137 -2.92 2.68 -3.66
CA ILE A 137 -2.96 1.96 -2.38
C ILE A 137 -3.98 2.70 -1.51
N LEU A 138 -5.13 2.06 -1.29
CA LEU A 138 -6.23 2.60 -0.51
C LEU A 138 -6.37 1.82 0.78
N GLY A 139 -6.22 2.50 1.91
CA GLY A 139 -6.51 1.91 3.21
C GLY A 139 -7.61 2.65 3.95
N LYS A 140 -8.41 1.92 4.72
CA LYS A 140 -9.37 2.47 5.66
C LYS A 140 -9.16 1.75 6.98
N VAL A 141 -8.64 2.45 7.98
CA VAL A 141 -8.63 1.95 9.36
C VAL A 141 -10.05 2.06 9.92
N GLY A 142 -10.50 1.07 10.69
CA GLY A 142 -11.77 1.15 11.41
C GLY A 142 -11.62 1.96 12.70
N ASP A 143 -11.93 1.38 13.86
CA ASP A 143 -11.86 2.11 15.12
C ASP A 143 -10.41 2.34 15.61
N PRO A 144 -9.97 3.59 15.83
CA PRO A 144 -8.60 3.89 16.28
C PRO A 144 -8.33 3.47 17.74
N SER A 145 -9.36 3.27 18.56
CA SER A 145 -9.22 2.92 19.99
C SER A 145 -8.75 1.49 20.24
N VAL A 146 -8.77 0.62 19.22
CA VAL A 146 -8.53 -0.83 19.34
C VAL A 146 -7.18 -1.30 18.76
N LYS A 147 -6.20 -0.39 18.61
CA LYS A 147 -4.82 -0.67 18.16
C LYS A 147 -4.74 -1.36 16.78
N ALA A 148 -5.59 -0.96 15.84
CA ALA A 148 -5.51 -1.40 14.45
C ALA A 148 -4.27 -0.85 13.73
N SER A 149 -3.71 -1.61 12.80
CA SER A 149 -2.60 -1.15 11.94
C SER A 149 -2.76 -1.71 10.53
N ILE A 150 -2.69 -0.80 9.56
CA ILE A 150 -2.61 -1.12 8.14
C ILE A 150 -1.27 -0.58 7.65
N ALA A 151 -0.39 -1.46 7.20
CA ALA A 151 0.88 -1.09 6.60
C ALA A 151 1.11 -1.81 5.27
N VAL A 152 1.90 -1.19 4.41
CA VAL A 152 2.31 -1.72 3.11
C VAL A 152 3.81 -1.47 2.93
N ASP A 153 4.47 -2.42 2.30
CA ASP A 153 5.91 -2.34 2.06
C ASP A 153 6.36 -3.16 0.84
N ASP A 154 7.62 -2.95 0.43
CA ASP A 154 8.32 -3.69 -0.63
C ASP A 154 7.48 -3.85 -1.90
N VAL A 155 6.93 -2.73 -2.37
CA VAL A 155 6.13 -2.67 -3.59
C VAL A 155 7.08 -2.75 -4.78
N SER A 156 6.85 -3.73 -5.65
CA SER A 156 7.64 -3.95 -6.86
C SER A 156 6.78 -4.38 -8.04
N PHE A 157 7.26 -4.09 -9.24
CA PHE A 157 6.58 -4.43 -10.49
C PHE A 157 7.51 -5.14 -11.47
N GLU A 158 6.99 -6.18 -12.11
CA GLU A 158 7.69 -6.92 -13.15
C GLU A 158 6.83 -7.01 -14.42
N ASN A 159 7.45 -6.83 -15.58
CA ASN A 159 6.77 -6.95 -16.89
C ASN A 159 6.60 -8.42 -17.30
N LYS A 160 5.85 -9.18 -16.51
CA LYS A 160 5.57 -10.60 -16.71
C LYS A 160 4.29 -10.99 -15.97
N PHE A 161 3.81 -12.21 -16.22
CA PHE A 161 2.82 -12.84 -15.35
C PHE A 161 3.39 -13.02 -13.93
N CYS A 162 2.50 -13.02 -12.94
CA CYS A 162 2.89 -13.40 -11.60
C CYS A 162 3.23 -14.90 -11.55
N ASP A 163 4.31 -15.25 -10.86
CA ASP A 163 4.71 -16.65 -10.62
C ASP A 163 3.66 -17.35 -9.75
N GLU A 164 3.49 -18.67 -9.80
CA GLU A 164 2.60 -19.37 -8.87
C GLU A 164 3.13 -19.25 -7.42
N LEU A 165 2.25 -18.95 -6.46
CA LEU A 165 2.62 -18.98 -5.05
C LEU A 165 2.74 -20.44 -4.60
N PRO A 166 3.84 -20.86 -3.94
CA PRO A 166 3.89 -22.18 -3.33
C PRO A 166 2.77 -22.32 -2.27
N GLU A 167 2.11 -23.49 -2.26
CA GLU A 167 1.06 -23.85 -1.28
C GLU A 167 1.54 -23.79 0.18
#